data_AF-A0A948FBQ7-F1
#
_entry.id   AF-A0A948FBQ7-F1
#
_cell.length_a   1.000
_cell.length_b   1.000
_cell.length_c   1.000
_cell.angle_alpha   90.00
_cell.angle_beta   90.00
_cell.angle_gamma   90.00
#
_symmetry.space_group_name_H-M   'P 1'
#
loop_
_entity.id
_entity.type
_entity.pdbx_description
1 polymer ?
#
loop_
_entity_poly.entity_id
_entity_poly.type
_entity_poly.pdbx_seq_one_letter_code
_entity_poly.pdbx_strand_id
1 'polypeptide(L)'
;MDNNSSNSLVKKEATSLVKVNKQIQITNKLLSLTSIDENFISFFLTKFEFFVKIISTGYKLSSELLAKYQDKYYWFNLSCNESLIWSDELIERYKDNWDWEGLSWNKSIPWSIELIERYEDYWDWNGLSRNESVPRSFELIKKFKERWIWAIMKYHYMKNIPWTIELINIVKDEFSWDLLSEYIALPWSLELIKMYEDYWDWKRLSRNESLPWSIKLIRRYRDKWDWNYLSENKSISWSTELIERYQDQWDWYRLSGNESLPWSVELIDKFIGKGNWSNLSRNESLPWSIELIERYQDQWDWYNMSYNESLPWSIELIEKYIGKWNWGNLSRNESLPWSIELIEKYINNWDFGWLSSNNVLPWTIDLLIKYEDKWNWDYLSENESLPWSIELLERFKDQWNWICLSWNKSLPWSIESLGKYEDIWDWDELNRNGFLPWSEEQYYAVVLPKIGQIGPSIQHIMDFSGEKGYRFSPSERFKSVWEKAFVPYLNDHIIEEVFRRYKDKDNLNNSDT
;
A
#
# COMPACT_ATOMS: atom_id res chain seq x y z
N MET A 1 -62.45 -11.93 42.86
CA MET A 1 -61.99 -12.12 41.46
C MET A 1 -62.19 -10.78 40.77
N ASP A 2 -61.36 -10.41 39.79
CA ASP A 2 -61.37 -9.12 39.05
C ASP A 2 -60.36 -8.04 39.48
N ASN A 3 -59.07 -8.38 39.51
CA ASN A 3 -58.00 -7.37 39.41
C ASN A 3 -56.86 -7.74 38.42
N ASN A 4 -56.91 -8.93 37.79
CA ASN A 4 -55.85 -9.39 36.88
C ASN A 4 -56.16 -9.18 35.39
N SER A 5 -57.42 -8.98 34.98
CA SER A 5 -57.75 -8.75 33.56
C SER A 5 -57.39 -7.33 33.11
N SER A 6 -57.67 -6.32 33.95
CA SER A 6 -57.41 -4.90 33.67
C SER A 6 -55.92 -4.60 33.46
N ASN A 7 -55.04 -5.22 34.25
CA ASN A 7 -53.58 -5.03 34.11
C ASN A 7 -53.00 -5.66 32.83
N SER A 8 -53.64 -6.72 32.29
CA SER A 8 -53.17 -7.35 31.04
C SER A 8 -53.62 -6.57 29.79
N LEU A 9 -54.81 -5.97 29.84
CA LEU A 9 -55.35 -5.10 28.80
C LEU A 9 -54.51 -3.81 28.69
N VAL A 10 -54.22 -3.17 29.82
CA VAL A 10 -53.37 -1.95 29.88
C VAL A 10 -51.96 -2.22 29.36
N LYS A 11 -51.36 -3.38 29.67
CA LYS A 11 -50.04 -3.75 29.12
C LYS A 11 -50.07 -4.01 27.61
N LYS A 12 -51.13 -4.64 27.09
CA LYS A 12 -51.28 -4.86 25.64
C LYS A 12 -51.48 -3.55 24.88
N GLU A 13 -52.29 -2.64 25.41
CA GLU A 13 -52.50 -1.31 24.84
C GLU A 13 -51.20 -0.49 24.85
N ALA A 14 -50.46 -0.47 25.97
CA ALA A 14 -49.17 0.21 26.07
C ALA A 14 -48.13 -0.35 25.08
N THR A 15 -48.07 -1.67 24.90
CA THR A 15 -47.15 -2.29 23.94
C THR A 15 -47.55 -2.00 22.49
N SER A 16 -48.85 -1.91 22.21
CA SER A 16 -49.35 -1.51 20.88
C SER A 16 -49.05 -0.04 20.59
N LEU A 17 -49.22 0.85 21.57
CA LEU A 17 -48.90 2.28 21.49
C LEU A 17 -47.41 2.51 21.29
N VAL A 18 -46.54 1.74 21.95
CA VAL A 18 -45.09 1.80 21.73
C VAL A 18 -44.72 1.35 20.32
N LYS A 19 -45.37 0.29 19.78
CA LYS A 19 -45.16 -0.14 18.40
C LYS A 19 -45.64 0.90 17.39
N VAL A 20 -46.81 1.48 17.60
CA VAL A 20 -47.38 2.54 16.74
C VAL A 20 -46.51 3.79 16.79
N ASN A 21 -46.03 4.21 17.97
CA ASN A 21 -45.11 5.35 18.08
C ASN A 21 -43.75 5.08 17.43
N LYS A 22 -43.23 3.84 17.49
CA LYS A 22 -42.02 3.46 16.75
C LYS A 22 -42.25 3.49 15.24
N GLN A 23 -43.39 3.00 14.77
CA GLN A 23 -43.76 3.07 13.37
C GLN A 23 -43.96 4.51 12.91
N ILE A 24 -44.61 5.37 13.69
CA ILE A 24 -44.75 6.79 13.42
C ILE A 24 -43.39 7.49 13.44
N GLN A 25 -42.47 7.15 14.34
CA GLN A 25 -41.11 7.69 14.32
C GLN A 25 -40.33 7.24 13.10
N ILE A 26 -40.45 5.97 12.68
CA ILE A 26 -39.79 5.47 11.47
C ILE A 26 -40.41 6.10 10.22
N THR A 27 -41.74 6.22 10.16
CA THR A 27 -42.47 6.90 9.09
C THR A 27 -42.18 8.39 9.07
N ASN A 28 -42.03 9.05 10.23
CA ASN A 28 -41.63 10.46 10.31
C ASN A 28 -40.15 10.66 9.99
N LYS A 29 -39.28 9.68 10.28
CA LYS A 29 -37.88 9.68 9.89
C LYS A 29 -37.72 9.41 8.39
N LEU A 30 -38.55 8.54 7.82
CA LEU A 30 -38.72 8.36 6.38
C LEU A 30 -39.35 9.59 5.74
N LEU A 31 -40.32 10.25 6.38
CA LEU A 31 -40.96 11.47 5.89
C LEU A 31 -40.03 12.68 5.94
N SER A 32 -39.18 12.79 6.97
CA SER A 32 -38.10 13.77 7.05
C SER A 32 -36.96 13.48 6.07
N LEU A 33 -36.87 12.23 5.57
CA LEU A 33 -36.02 11.87 4.44
C LEU A 33 -36.74 12.09 3.08
N THR A 34 -38.08 12.19 3.04
CA THR A 34 -38.85 12.57 1.84
C THR A 34 -39.10 14.07 1.71
N SER A 35 -38.98 14.86 2.78
CA SER A 35 -38.84 16.31 2.66
C SER A 35 -37.41 16.56 2.19
N ILE A 36 -37.23 16.49 0.88
CA ILE A 36 -36.01 16.91 0.22
C ILE A 36 -35.67 18.29 0.80
N ASP A 37 -34.49 18.45 1.39
CA ASP A 37 -34.08 19.72 1.96
C ASP A 37 -34.12 20.77 0.85
N GLU A 38 -35.10 21.68 0.89
CA GLU A 38 -35.27 22.70 -0.15
C GLU A 38 -33.98 23.54 -0.28
N ASN A 39 -33.16 23.62 0.78
CA ASN A 39 -31.84 24.23 0.70
C ASN A 39 -30.87 23.43 -0.19
N PHE A 40 -30.96 22.10 -0.18
CA PHE A 40 -30.16 21.18 -0.99
C PHE A 40 -30.56 21.22 -2.48
N ILE A 41 -31.88 21.18 -2.79
CA ILE A 41 -32.36 21.41 -4.17
C ILE A 41 -31.99 22.82 -4.63
N SER A 42 -32.22 23.84 -3.80
CA SER A 42 -31.91 25.24 -4.13
C SER A 42 -30.43 25.43 -4.43
N PHE A 43 -29.53 24.81 -3.65
CA PHE A 43 -28.10 24.79 -3.91
C PHE A 43 -27.81 24.29 -5.34
N PHE A 44 -28.34 23.12 -5.74
CA PHE A 44 -28.12 22.60 -7.09
C PHE A 44 -28.79 23.41 -8.19
N LEU A 45 -29.94 24.05 -7.94
CA LEU A 45 -30.56 24.95 -8.91
C LEU A 45 -29.75 26.24 -9.12
N THR A 46 -29.01 26.70 -8.11
CA THR A 46 -28.05 27.82 -8.27
C THR A 46 -26.74 27.40 -8.93
N LYS A 47 -26.40 26.11 -8.89
CA LYS A 47 -25.17 25.53 -9.43
C LYS A 47 -25.49 24.38 -10.41
N PHE A 48 -26.40 24.64 -11.35
CA PHE A 48 -26.97 23.58 -12.20
C PHE A 48 -25.94 22.89 -13.09
N GLU A 49 -25.03 23.64 -13.72
CA GLU A 49 -23.96 23.04 -14.54
C GLU A 49 -23.06 22.11 -13.72
N PHE A 50 -22.74 22.50 -12.48
CA PHE A 50 -21.97 21.69 -11.53
C PHE A 50 -22.74 20.43 -11.13
N PHE A 51 -24.04 20.56 -10.86
CA PHE A 51 -24.93 19.42 -10.61
C PHE A 51 -24.92 18.42 -11.77
N VAL A 52 -25.10 18.90 -13.02
CA VAL A 52 -25.10 18.04 -14.21
C VAL A 52 -23.74 17.38 -14.43
N LYS A 53 -22.64 18.10 -14.23
CA LYS A 53 -21.28 17.54 -14.31
C LYS A 53 -21.06 16.43 -13.29
N ILE A 54 -21.51 16.64 -12.07
CA ILE A 54 -21.41 15.67 -10.98
C ILE A 54 -22.16 14.38 -11.30
N ILE A 55 -23.45 14.48 -11.64
CA ILE A 55 -24.26 13.27 -11.88
C ILE A 55 -23.76 12.54 -13.12
N SER A 56 -23.24 13.27 -14.12
CA SER A 56 -22.62 12.66 -15.30
C SER A 56 -21.37 11.87 -14.94
N THR A 57 -20.62 12.27 -13.90
CA THR A 57 -19.31 11.68 -13.58
C THR A 57 -19.38 10.45 -12.69
N GLY A 58 -20.35 10.36 -11.77
CA GLY A 58 -20.30 9.31 -10.74
C GLY A 58 -21.63 8.81 -10.21
N TYR A 59 -22.77 9.29 -10.73
CA TYR A 59 -24.08 8.79 -10.31
C TYR A 59 -24.55 7.64 -11.21
N LYS A 60 -25.20 6.64 -10.61
CA LYS A 60 -25.82 5.50 -11.30
C LYS A 60 -27.17 5.92 -11.91
N LEU A 61 -27.13 6.56 -13.08
CA LEU A 61 -28.34 6.97 -13.80
C LEU A 61 -29.13 5.75 -14.29
N SER A 62 -30.46 5.77 -14.08
CA SER A 62 -31.36 4.82 -14.71
C SER A 62 -31.46 5.05 -16.23
N SER A 63 -31.78 4.00 -16.99
CA SER A 63 -31.94 4.11 -18.44
C SER A 63 -33.05 5.10 -18.84
N GLU A 64 -34.06 5.30 -17.98
CA GLU A 64 -35.14 6.26 -18.18
C GLU A 64 -34.63 7.71 -18.09
N LEU A 65 -33.91 8.05 -17.02
CA LEU A 65 -33.32 9.39 -16.84
C LEU A 65 -32.30 9.70 -17.93
N LEU A 66 -31.42 8.74 -18.23
CA LEU A 66 -30.41 8.90 -19.27
C LEU A 66 -31.06 9.21 -20.64
N ALA A 67 -32.13 8.49 -21.00
CA ALA A 67 -32.85 8.73 -22.25
C ALA A 67 -33.61 10.06 -22.26
N LYS A 68 -34.20 10.46 -21.13
CA LYS A 68 -35.05 11.65 -21.03
C LYS A 68 -34.25 12.96 -21.13
N TYR A 69 -33.04 13.00 -20.59
CA TYR A 69 -32.19 14.20 -20.54
C TYR A 69 -30.85 14.04 -21.29
N GLN A 70 -30.82 13.18 -22.29
CA GLN A 70 -29.63 12.90 -23.11
C GLN A 70 -28.96 14.15 -23.73
N ASP A 71 -29.72 15.23 -23.96
CA ASP A 71 -29.27 16.51 -24.49
C ASP A 71 -28.62 17.41 -23.43
N LYS A 72 -28.72 17.05 -22.15
CA LYS A 72 -28.21 17.84 -21.02
C LYS A 72 -26.89 17.32 -20.45
N TYR A 73 -26.62 16.03 -20.57
CA TYR A 73 -25.43 15.44 -19.93
C TYR A 73 -24.12 15.78 -20.64
N TYR A 74 -23.04 15.74 -19.87
CA TYR A 74 -21.69 15.79 -20.40
C TYR A 74 -21.25 14.39 -20.80
N TRP A 75 -21.32 14.08 -22.09
CA TRP A 75 -21.05 12.74 -22.62
C TRP A 75 -19.63 12.23 -22.36
N PHE A 76 -18.62 13.10 -22.32
CA PHE A 76 -17.28 12.74 -21.85
C PHE A 76 -17.31 12.20 -20.40
N ASN A 77 -17.94 12.94 -19.48
CA ASN A 77 -18.06 12.55 -18.08
C ASN A 77 -18.87 11.25 -17.91
N LEU A 78 -19.96 11.09 -18.66
CA LEU A 78 -20.72 9.85 -18.67
C LEU A 78 -19.89 8.66 -19.18
N SER A 79 -19.07 8.88 -20.21
CA SER A 79 -18.19 7.84 -20.76
C SER A 79 -17.18 7.34 -19.72
N CYS A 80 -16.74 8.20 -18.82
CA CYS A 80 -15.84 7.88 -17.71
C CYS A 80 -16.57 7.39 -16.44
N ASN A 81 -17.91 7.35 -16.42
CA ASN A 81 -18.68 7.07 -15.22
C ASN A 81 -18.66 5.57 -14.88
N GLU A 82 -17.95 5.23 -13.83
CA GLU A 82 -17.81 3.85 -13.33
C GLU A 82 -19.07 3.31 -12.63
N SER A 83 -20.04 4.18 -12.30
CA SER A 83 -21.28 3.82 -11.59
C SER A 83 -22.44 3.45 -12.51
N LEU A 84 -22.33 3.73 -13.82
CA LEU A 84 -23.36 3.34 -14.79
C LEU A 84 -23.44 1.82 -14.92
N ILE A 85 -24.63 1.32 -15.26
CA ILE A 85 -24.84 -0.09 -15.59
C ILE A 85 -24.46 -0.27 -17.06
N TRP A 86 -23.17 -0.49 -17.31
CA TRP A 86 -22.64 -0.70 -18.66
C TRP A 86 -23.08 -2.03 -19.26
N SER A 87 -23.47 -2.00 -20.53
CA SER A 87 -23.75 -3.16 -21.36
C SER A 87 -23.46 -2.85 -22.83
N ASP A 88 -23.28 -3.87 -23.67
CA ASP A 88 -23.12 -3.73 -25.11
C ASP A 88 -24.28 -2.95 -25.74
N GLU A 89 -25.52 -3.17 -25.28
CA GLU A 89 -26.70 -2.46 -25.77
C GLU A 89 -26.68 -0.96 -25.43
N LEU A 90 -26.17 -0.60 -24.25
CA LEU A 90 -26.03 0.80 -23.85
C LEU A 90 -24.97 1.52 -24.70
N ILE A 91 -23.85 0.85 -24.97
CA ILE A 91 -22.80 1.37 -25.84
C ILE A 91 -23.33 1.57 -27.26
N GLU A 92 -24.02 0.57 -27.82
CA GLU A 92 -24.60 0.67 -29.17
C GLU A 92 -25.69 1.73 -29.27
N ARG A 93 -26.58 1.84 -28.28
CA ARG A 93 -27.71 2.78 -28.30
C ARG A 93 -27.28 4.23 -28.45
N TYR A 94 -26.16 4.60 -27.84
CA TYR A 94 -25.64 5.98 -27.83
C TYR A 94 -24.24 6.08 -28.45
N LYS A 95 -23.94 5.19 -29.40
CA LYS A 95 -22.64 5.05 -30.07
C LYS A 95 -22.07 6.38 -30.57
N ASP A 96 -22.91 7.22 -31.15
CA ASP A 96 -22.53 8.51 -31.75
C ASP A 96 -22.42 9.64 -30.71
N ASN A 97 -22.93 9.43 -29.50
CA ASN A 97 -22.86 10.38 -28.41
C ASN A 97 -21.67 10.12 -27.48
N TRP A 98 -21.28 8.85 -27.32
CA TRP A 98 -20.19 8.49 -26.43
C TRP A 98 -18.86 9.11 -26.83
N ASP A 99 -18.10 9.50 -25.82
CA ASP A 99 -16.70 9.86 -26.01
C ASP A 99 -15.83 8.60 -25.89
N TRP A 100 -15.30 8.16 -27.03
CA TRP A 100 -14.57 6.90 -27.10
C TRP A 100 -13.21 6.93 -26.42
N GLU A 101 -12.60 8.10 -26.25
CA GLU A 101 -11.43 8.27 -25.39
C GLU A 101 -11.84 7.93 -23.95
N GLY A 102 -12.85 8.60 -23.40
CA GLY A 102 -13.38 8.37 -22.05
C GLY A 102 -13.82 6.93 -21.80
N LEU A 103 -14.53 6.30 -22.74
CA LEU A 103 -14.90 4.89 -22.62
C LEU A 103 -13.66 3.98 -22.56
N SER A 104 -12.62 4.25 -23.35
CA SER A 104 -11.40 3.43 -23.38
C SER A 104 -10.66 3.40 -22.03
N TRP A 105 -10.83 4.42 -21.20
CA TRP A 105 -10.29 4.50 -19.84
C TRP A 105 -11.20 3.94 -18.76
N ASN A 106 -12.47 3.64 -19.08
CA ASN A 106 -13.46 3.24 -18.10
C ASN A 106 -13.23 1.79 -17.64
N LYS A 107 -13.10 1.60 -16.33
CA LYS A 107 -12.81 0.29 -15.71
C LYS A 107 -14.05 -0.57 -15.48
N SER A 108 -15.25 0.04 -15.49
CA SER A 108 -16.52 -0.62 -15.20
C SER A 108 -17.23 -1.14 -16.45
N ILE A 109 -16.73 -0.82 -17.65
CA ILE A 109 -17.24 -1.44 -18.89
C ILE A 109 -16.99 -2.96 -18.80
N PRO A 110 -17.96 -3.80 -19.17
CA PRO A 110 -17.81 -5.25 -19.21
C PRO A 110 -16.94 -5.64 -20.42
N TRP A 111 -15.64 -5.35 -20.35
CA TRP A 111 -14.71 -5.57 -21.45
C TRP A 111 -14.68 -7.04 -21.88
N SER A 112 -14.93 -7.26 -23.16
CA SER A 112 -14.83 -8.55 -23.84
C SER A 112 -14.03 -8.41 -25.13
N ILE A 113 -13.52 -9.53 -25.66
CA ILE A 113 -12.80 -9.52 -26.94
C ILE A 113 -13.77 -9.08 -28.05
N GLU A 114 -15.00 -9.57 -28.01
CA GLU A 114 -16.06 -9.28 -28.98
C GLU A 114 -16.43 -7.79 -29.00
N LEU A 115 -16.50 -7.13 -27.83
CA LEU A 115 -16.77 -5.70 -27.73
C LEU A 115 -15.63 -4.87 -28.33
N ILE A 116 -14.39 -5.26 -28.03
CA ILE A 116 -13.20 -4.57 -28.56
C ILE A 116 -13.14 -4.70 -30.08
N GLU A 117 -13.38 -5.90 -30.59
CA GLU A 117 -13.39 -6.17 -32.04
C GLU A 117 -14.54 -5.44 -32.75
N ARG A 118 -15.75 -5.43 -32.18
CA ARG A 118 -16.91 -4.78 -32.80
C ARG A 118 -16.68 -3.30 -33.07
N TYR A 119 -15.95 -2.62 -32.20
CA TYR A 119 -15.69 -1.19 -32.28
C TYR A 119 -14.19 -0.87 -32.41
N GLU A 120 -13.42 -1.74 -33.06
CA GLU A 120 -11.95 -1.65 -33.12
C GLU A 120 -11.42 -0.28 -33.57
N ASP A 121 -12.14 0.38 -34.49
CA ASP A 121 -11.78 1.67 -35.08
C ASP A 121 -12.25 2.88 -34.27
N TYR A 122 -13.13 2.67 -33.28
CA TYR A 122 -13.62 3.73 -32.42
C TYR A 122 -12.77 3.91 -31.17
N TRP A 123 -12.21 2.82 -30.64
CA TRP A 123 -11.45 2.87 -29.39
C TRP A 123 -10.19 3.73 -29.47
N ASP A 124 -9.92 4.48 -28.39
CA ASP A 124 -8.61 5.07 -28.18
C ASP A 124 -7.65 3.99 -27.65
N TRP A 125 -6.78 3.51 -28.53
CA TRP A 125 -5.81 2.46 -28.20
C TRP A 125 -4.77 2.89 -27.16
N ASN A 126 -4.54 4.19 -26.99
CA ASN A 126 -3.72 4.70 -25.89
C ASN A 126 -4.43 4.52 -24.53
N GLY A 127 -5.74 4.81 -24.45
CA GLY A 127 -6.57 4.50 -23.30
C GLY A 127 -6.66 3.00 -23.02
N LEU A 128 -6.97 2.18 -24.03
CA LEU A 128 -7.02 0.71 -23.87
C LEU A 128 -5.70 0.14 -23.37
N SER A 129 -4.57 0.61 -23.89
CA SER A 129 -3.22 0.16 -23.48
C SER A 129 -2.94 0.40 -22.00
N ARG A 130 -3.56 1.43 -21.40
CA ARG A 130 -3.42 1.79 -19.98
C ARG A 130 -4.52 1.24 -19.07
N ASN A 131 -5.61 0.75 -19.65
CA ASN A 131 -6.72 0.24 -18.88
C ASN A 131 -6.44 -1.19 -18.40
N GLU A 132 -6.37 -1.40 -17.09
CA GLU A 132 -6.11 -2.72 -16.50
C GLU A 132 -7.33 -3.65 -16.60
N SER A 133 -8.54 -3.11 -16.73
CA SER A 133 -9.77 -3.91 -16.89
C SER A 133 -9.93 -4.52 -18.28
N VAL A 134 -9.17 -4.04 -19.27
CA VAL A 134 -9.20 -4.57 -20.64
C VAL A 134 -8.52 -5.95 -20.66
N PRO A 135 -9.19 -7.01 -21.19
CA PRO A 135 -8.65 -8.36 -21.23
C PRO A 135 -7.47 -8.41 -22.19
N ARG A 136 -6.28 -8.68 -21.66
CA ARG A 136 -5.06 -8.83 -22.46
C ARG A 136 -4.88 -10.28 -22.91
N SER A 137 -5.88 -10.88 -23.54
CA SER A 137 -5.75 -12.28 -24.00
C SER A 137 -4.68 -12.42 -25.10
N PHE A 138 -4.12 -13.63 -25.23
CA PHE A 138 -3.17 -13.93 -26.31
C PHE A 138 -3.74 -13.57 -27.69
N GLU A 139 -4.99 -13.96 -27.96
CA GLU A 139 -5.68 -13.70 -29.23
C GLU A 139 -5.84 -12.21 -29.51
N LEU A 140 -6.27 -11.42 -28.51
CA LEU A 140 -6.47 -9.99 -28.69
C LEU A 140 -5.15 -9.25 -28.94
N ILE A 141 -4.10 -9.59 -28.17
CA ILE A 141 -2.78 -8.99 -28.36
C ILE A 141 -2.24 -9.32 -29.75
N LYS A 142 -2.34 -10.59 -30.16
CA LYS A 142 -1.88 -11.06 -31.47
C LYS A 142 -2.62 -10.35 -32.60
N LYS A 143 -3.95 -10.24 -32.52
CA LYS A 143 -4.79 -9.63 -33.55
C LYS A 143 -4.51 -8.13 -33.72
N PHE A 144 -4.35 -7.41 -32.62
CA PHE A 144 -4.19 -5.95 -32.63
C PHE A 144 -2.77 -5.48 -32.34
N LYS A 145 -1.76 -6.31 -32.66
CA LYS A 145 -0.34 -6.03 -32.35
C LYS A 145 0.08 -4.60 -32.71
N GLU A 146 -0.28 -4.14 -33.90
CA GLU A 146 0.12 -2.83 -34.44
C GLU A 146 -0.65 -1.64 -33.84
N ARG A 147 -1.74 -1.88 -33.11
CA ARG A 147 -2.54 -0.81 -32.48
C ARG A 147 -2.16 -0.58 -31.01
N TRP A 148 -1.62 -1.59 -30.33
CA TRP A 148 -1.18 -1.47 -28.94
C TRP A 148 -0.03 -0.47 -28.79
N ILE A 149 -0.06 0.33 -27.72
CA ILE A 149 1.04 1.22 -27.37
C ILE A 149 2.03 0.47 -26.49
N TRP A 150 2.94 -0.28 -27.13
CA TRP A 150 3.95 -1.12 -26.46
C TRP A 150 4.83 -0.36 -25.48
N ALA A 151 5.16 0.89 -25.81
CA ALA A 151 5.92 1.77 -24.93
C ALA A 151 5.25 2.00 -23.57
N ILE A 152 3.92 1.97 -23.50
CA ILE A 152 3.17 2.07 -22.24
C ILE A 152 3.12 0.71 -21.54
N MET A 153 2.79 -0.33 -22.30
CA MET A 153 2.61 -1.69 -21.76
C MET A 153 3.89 -2.21 -21.09
N LYS A 154 5.06 -1.88 -21.65
CA LYS A 154 6.37 -2.30 -21.12
C LYS A 154 6.71 -1.73 -19.74
N TYR A 155 6.29 -0.50 -19.41
CA TYR A 155 6.67 0.14 -18.15
C TYR A 155 5.71 -0.17 -16.99
N HIS A 156 4.44 -0.38 -17.28
CA HIS A 156 3.41 -0.39 -16.23
C HIS A 156 2.52 -1.64 -16.23
N TYR A 157 2.42 -2.35 -17.36
CA TYR A 157 1.36 -3.36 -17.55
C TYR A 157 1.86 -4.72 -18.05
N MET A 158 3.17 -4.98 -18.07
CA MET A 158 3.71 -6.30 -18.45
C MET A 158 3.15 -7.45 -17.61
N LYS A 159 2.83 -7.19 -16.33
CA LYS A 159 2.18 -8.14 -15.40
C LYS A 159 0.82 -8.65 -15.90
N ASN A 160 0.16 -7.89 -16.77
CA ASN A 160 -1.16 -8.23 -17.29
C ASN A 160 -1.06 -8.91 -18.66
N ILE A 161 0.14 -9.11 -19.22
CA ILE A 161 0.35 -9.81 -20.49
C ILE A 161 0.48 -11.32 -20.21
N PRO A 162 -0.28 -12.19 -20.90
CA PRO A 162 -0.21 -13.64 -20.74
C PRO A 162 0.97 -14.18 -21.54
N TRP A 163 2.16 -14.00 -20.99
CA TRP A 163 3.40 -14.39 -21.66
C TRP A 163 3.43 -15.89 -21.98
N THR A 164 3.52 -16.19 -23.27
CA THR A 164 3.84 -17.52 -23.80
C THR A 164 5.06 -17.40 -24.71
N ILE A 165 5.74 -18.51 -24.98
CA ILE A 165 6.87 -18.51 -25.94
C ILE A 165 6.40 -18.03 -27.32
N GLU A 166 5.19 -18.42 -27.74
CA GLU A 166 4.58 -17.95 -28.99
C GLU A 166 4.37 -16.44 -28.97
N LEU A 167 3.85 -15.88 -27.87
CA LEU A 167 3.62 -14.44 -27.76
C LEU A 167 4.92 -13.66 -27.82
N ILE A 168 5.94 -14.10 -27.09
CA ILE A 168 7.28 -13.51 -27.15
C ILE A 168 7.77 -13.48 -28.60
N ASN A 169 7.61 -14.57 -29.36
CA ASN A 169 8.03 -14.59 -30.76
C ASN A 169 7.30 -13.54 -31.64
N ILE A 170 6.02 -13.27 -31.33
CA ILE A 170 5.20 -12.29 -32.06
C ILE A 170 5.62 -10.84 -31.72
N VAL A 171 5.92 -10.57 -30.44
CA VAL A 171 6.12 -9.21 -29.91
C VAL A 171 7.58 -8.88 -29.60
N LYS A 172 8.54 -9.78 -29.85
CA LYS A 172 9.96 -9.60 -29.50
C LYS A 172 10.59 -8.31 -30.01
N ASP A 173 10.10 -7.76 -31.12
CA ASP A 173 10.64 -6.53 -31.71
C ASP A 173 10.09 -5.26 -31.02
N GLU A 174 9.03 -5.40 -30.21
CA GLU A 174 8.39 -4.31 -29.47
C GLU A 174 8.99 -4.12 -28.06
N PHE A 175 9.71 -5.12 -27.57
CA PHE A 175 10.32 -5.14 -26.24
C PHE A 175 11.83 -5.15 -26.37
N SER A 176 12.49 -4.40 -25.49
CA SER A 176 13.93 -4.49 -25.39
C SER A 176 14.31 -5.79 -24.66
N TRP A 177 15.28 -6.52 -25.19
CA TRP A 177 15.68 -7.83 -24.66
C TRP A 177 16.25 -7.77 -23.25
N ASP A 178 16.79 -6.62 -22.87
CA ASP A 178 17.22 -6.39 -21.52
C ASP A 178 16.06 -6.37 -20.51
N LEU A 179 14.96 -5.72 -20.85
CA LEU A 179 13.74 -5.71 -20.04
C LEU A 179 13.17 -7.14 -19.94
N LEU A 180 13.12 -7.87 -21.05
CA LEU A 180 12.67 -9.26 -21.05
C LEU A 180 13.59 -10.16 -20.22
N SER A 181 14.91 -9.98 -20.28
CA SER A 181 15.89 -10.72 -19.47
C SER A 181 15.69 -10.56 -17.97
N GLU A 182 15.26 -9.38 -17.52
CA GLU A 182 15.03 -9.09 -16.11
C GLU A 182 13.63 -9.52 -15.64
N TYR A 183 12.69 -9.71 -16.57
CA TYR A 183 11.29 -9.90 -16.21
C TYR A 183 11.03 -11.28 -15.61
N ILE A 184 10.64 -11.29 -14.33
CA ILE A 184 10.48 -12.51 -13.52
C ILE A 184 9.31 -13.39 -13.98
N ALA A 185 8.26 -12.80 -14.57
CA ALA A 185 7.02 -13.51 -14.90
C ALA A 185 6.97 -13.99 -16.38
N LEU A 186 8.10 -14.03 -17.08
CA LEU A 186 8.16 -14.77 -18.34
C LEU A 186 8.02 -16.29 -18.10
N PRO A 187 7.57 -17.06 -19.10
CA PRO A 187 7.50 -18.53 -19.03
C PRO A 187 8.91 -19.14 -19.16
N TRP A 188 9.77 -18.85 -18.19
CA TRP A 188 11.16 -19.27 -18.20
C TRP A 188 11.28 -20.78 -18.29
N SER A 189 11.97 -21.22 -19.34
CA SER A 189 12.24 -22.62 -19.62
C SER A 189 13.59 -22.73 -20.33
N LEU A 190 14.22 -23.90 -20.27
CA LEU A 190 15.47 -24.13 -21.02
C LEU A 190 15.26 -23.93 -22.53
N GLU A 191 14.07 -24.23 -23.03
CA GLU A 191 13.67 -23.99 -24.42
C GLU A 191 13.68 -22.50 -24.76
N LEU A 192 13.00 -21.67 -23.96
CA LEU A 192 12.93 -20.22 -24.17
C LEU A 192 14.34 -19.59 -24.14
N ILE A 193 15.17 -19.99 -23.16
CA ILE A 193 16.55 -19.49 -23.03
C ILE A 193 17.37 -19.86 -24.28
N LYS A 194 17.26 -21.12 -24.74
CA LYS A 194 17.96 -21.61 -25.92
C LYS A 194 17.47 -20.93 -27.21
N MET A 195 16.18 -20.67 -27.34
CA MET A 195 15.59 -20.11 -28.54
C MET A 195 16.11 -18.70 -28.86
N TYR A 196 16.35 -17.90 -27.82
CA TYR A 196 16.80 -16.51 -27.93
C TYR A 196 18.17 -16.27 -27.30
N GLU A 197 19.03 -17.29 -27.34
CA GLU A 197 20.33 -17.32 -26.66
C GLU A 197 21.22 -16.11 -26.96
N ASP A 198 21.16 -15.59 -28.18
CA ASP A 198 21.99 -14.48 -28.65
C ASP A 198 21.34 -13.10 -28.46
N TYR A 199 20.07 -13.07 -28.05
CA TYR A 199 19.34 -11.83 -27.79
C TYR A 199 19.34 -11.46 -26.32
N TRP A 200 19.38 -12.45 -25.42
CA TRP A 200 19.32 -12.21 -23.99
C TRP A 200 20.49 -11.36 -23.48
N ASP A 201 20.18 -10.43 -22.58
CA ASP A 201 21.18 -9.81 -21.72
C ASP A 201 21.57 -10.79 -20.60
N TRP A 202 22.72 -11.45 -20.78
CA TRP A 202 23.22 -12.46 -19.86
C TRP A 202 23.58 -11.92 -18.47
N LYS A 203 23.93 -10.63 -18.36
CA LYS A 203 24.18 -9.98 -17.07
C LYS A 203 22.89 -9.89 -16.26
N ARG A 204 21.79 -9.49 -16.92
CA ARG A 204 20.46 -9.45 -16.30
C ARG A 204 19.91 -10.84 -16.02
N LEU A 205 20.11 -11.80 -16.93
CA LEU A 205 19.75 -13.19 -16.69
C LEU A 205 20.51 -13.79 -15.48
N SER A 206 21.79 -13.47 -15.29
CA SER A 206 22.56 -13.93 -14.12
C SER A 206 21.95 -13.53 -12.78
N ARG A 207 21.30 -12.36 -12.71
CA ARG A 207 20.60 -11.88 -11.51
C ARG A 207 19.16 -12.40 -11.41
N ASN A 208 18.59 -12.92 -12.50
CA ASN A 208 17.19 -13.30 -12.55
C ASN A 208 16.93 -14.57 -11.72
N GLU A 209 16.23 -14.40 -10.61
CA GLU A 209 15.88 -15.45 -9.65
C GLU A 209 14.79 -16.41 -10.17
N SER A 210 14.08 -16.04 -11.23
CA SER A 210 12.97 -16.84 -11.80
C SER A 210 13.39 -17.79 -12.92
N LEU A 211 14.68 -17.85 -13.27
CA LEU A 211 15.17 -18.82 -14.25
C LEU A 211 15.06 -20.27 -13.70
N PRO A 212 14.93 -21.28 -14.58
CA PRO A 212 14.97 -22.68 -14.20
C PRO A 212 16.42 -23.11 -13.88
N TRP A 213 16.96 -22.56 -12.80
CA TRP A 213 18.33 -22.77 -12.38
C TRP A 213 18.62 -24.25 -12.19
N SER A 214 19.73 -24.68 -12.79
CA SER A 214 20.26 -26.03 -12.62
C SER A 214 21.74 -26.02 -12.96
N ILE A 215 22.49 -26.97 -12.39
CA ILE A 215 23.91 -27.16 -12.73
C ILE A 215 24.09 -27.37 -14.25
N LYS A 216 23.13 -28.02 -14.92
CA LYS A 216 23.13 -28.19 -16.38
C LYS A 216 23.01 -26.86 -17.13
N LEU A 217 22.14 -25.96 -16.68
CA LEU A 217 21.96 -24.63 -17.27
C LEU A 217 23.22 -23.78 -17.08
N ILE A 218 23.77 -23.74 -15.86
CA ILE A 218 25.01 -23.01 -15.55
C ILE A 218 26.16 -23.51 -16.43
N ARG A 219 26.34 -24.84 -16.50
CA ARG A 219 27.41 -25.45 -17.32
C ARG A 219 27.25 -25.15 -18.81
N ARG A 220 26.02 -25.15 -19.33
CA ARG A 220 25.75 -24.94 -20.76
C ARG A 220 26.19 -23.56 -21.22
N TYR A 221 25.94 -22.54 -20.41
CA TYR A 221 26.21 -21.14 -20.75
C TYR A 221 27.30 -20.49 -19.87
N ARG A 222 28.23 -21.31 -19.37
CA ARG A 222 29.27 -20.90 -18.42
C ARG A 222 30.07 -19.66 -18.85
N ASP A 223 30.27 -19.48 -20.16
CA ASP A 223 31.08 -18.40 -20.72
C ASP A 223 30.23 -17.14 -21.02
N LYS A 224 28.90 -17.24 -20.94
CA LYS A 224 27.96 -16.13 -21.15
C LYS A 224 27.52 -15.49 -19.83
N TRP A 225 27.45 -16.27 -18.75
CA TRP A 225 27.03 -15.75 -17.45
C TRP A 225 27.98 -14.68 -16.90
N ASP A 226 27.41 -13.63 -16.33
CA ASP A 226 28.12 -12.73 -15.44
C ASP A 226 28.23 -13.40 -14.06
N TRP A 227 29.44 -13.81 -13.68
CA TRP A 227 29.71 -14.54 -12.46
C TRP A 227 29.59 -13.68 -11.20
N ASN A 228 29.74 -12.36 -11.30
CA ASN A 228 29.53 -11.47 -10.17
C ASN A 228 28.03 -11.46 -9.77
N TYR A 229 27.12 -11.41 -10.74
CA TYR A 229 25.69 -11.49 -10.42
C TYR A 229 25.24 -12.91 -10.05
N LEU A 230 25.83 -13.95 -10.67
CA LEU A 230 25.52 -15.32 -10.23
C LEU A 230 25.94 -15.55 -8.77
N SER A 231 27.06 -15.00 -8.32
CA SER A 231 27.51 -15.11 -6.92
C SER A 231 26.52 -14.54 -5.90
N GLU A 232 25.68 -13.56 -6.28
CA GLU A 232 24.65 -12.98 -5.39
C GLU A 232 23.29 -13.66 -5.55
N ASN A 233 23.12 -14.52 -6.54
CA ASN A 233 21.82 -15.08 -6.88
C ASN A 233 21.38 -16.11 -5.82
N LYS A 234 20.22 -15.84 -5.19
CA LYS A 234 19.67 -16.65 -4.11
C LYS A 234 18.87 -17.86 -4.59
N SER A 235 18.50 -17.90 -5.86
CA SER A 235 17.65 -18.96 -6.44
C SER A 235 18.42 -20.06 -7.15
N ILE A 236 19.75 -19.93 -7.27
CA ILE A 236 20.59 -21.03 -7.73
C ILE A 236 20.50 -22.17 -6.70
N SER A 237 20.32 -23.40 -7.19
CA SER A 237 20.46 -24.59 -6.36
C SER A 237 21.93 -24.82 -6.00
N TRP A 238 22.41 -24.08 -5.01
CA TRP A 238 23.79 -24.12 -4.56
C TRP A 238 24.16 -25.50 -4.00
N SER A 239 25.35 -25.96 -4.35
CA SER A 239 25.95 -27.18 -3.81
C SER A 239 27.45 -26.99 -3.69
N THR A 240 28.07 -27.72 -2.76
CA THR A 240 29.53 -27.73 -2.61
C THR A 240 30.22 -28.11 -3.93
N GLU A 241 29.69 -29.08 -4.69
CA GLU A 241 30.23 -29.45 -6.01
C GLU A 241 30.22 -28.26 -6.99
N LEU A 242 29.13 -27.49 -7.06
CA LEU A 242 29.01 -26.35 -7.96
C LEU A 242 30.02 -25.24 -7.59
N ILE A 243 30.15 -24.95 -6.30
CA ILE A 243 31.08 -23.94 -5.78
C ILE A 243 32.51 -24.34 -6.13
N GLU A 244 32.88 -25.58 -5.84
CA GLU A 244 34.22 -26.12 -6.11
C GLU A 244 34.57 -26.12 -7.59
N ARG A 245 33.63 -26.54 -8.44
CA ARG A 245 33.85 -26.65 -9.89
C ARG A 245 34.23 -25.33 -10.54
N TYR A 246 33.66 -24.23 -10.06
CA TYR A 246 33.86 -22.89 -10.62
C TYR A 246 34.50 -21.91 -9.62
N GLN A 247 35.27 -22.44 -8.67
CA GLN A 247 35.90 -21.69 -7.57
C GLN A 247 36.73 -20.47 -7.98
N ASP A 248 37.19 -20.38 -9.23
CA ASP A 248 38.01 -19.28 -9.73
C ASP A 248 37.19 -18.26 -10.55
N GLN A 249 35.95 -18.59 -10.87
CA GLN A 249 35.02 -17.69 -11.57
C GLN A 249 34.15 -16.90 -10.60
N TRP A 250 33.84 -17.49 -9.45
CA TRP A 250 33.00 -16.83 -8.46
C TRP A 250 33.64 -15.56 -7.91
N ASP A 251 32.82 -14.51 -7.80
CA ASP A 251 33.13 -13.36 -6.95
C ASP A 251 32.99 -13.78 -5.48
N TRP A 252 34.11 -13.97 -4.81
CA TRP A 252 34.14 -14.40 -3.41
C TRP A 252 33.76 -13.31 -2.41
N TYR A 253 33.88 -12.04 -2.78
CA TYR A 253 33.30 -10.97 -1.97
C TYR A 253 31.79 -11.21 -1.89
N ARG A 254 31.14 -11.34 -3.04
CA ARG A 254 29.69 -11.54 -3.13
C ARG A 254 29.24 -12.87 -2.53
N LEU A 255 29.91 -13.97 -2.86
CA LEU A 255 29.56 -15.30 -2.31
C LEU A 255 29.59 -15.31 -0.79
N SER A 256 30.61 -14.71 -0.16
CA SER A 256 30.75 -14.70 1.30
C SER A 256 29.56 -14.09 2.04
N GLY A 257 28.84 -13.17 1.41
CA GLY A 257 27.61 -12.57 1.97
C GLY A 257 26.32 -13.25 1.49
N ASN A 258 26.40 -14.28 0.64
CA ASN A 258 25.23 -14.95 0.11
C ASN A 258 24.76 -16.05 1.08
N GLU A 259 23.59 -15.79 1.67
CA GLU A 259 22.95 -16.67 2.66
C GLU A 259 22.31 -17.93 2.08
N SER A 260 22.20 -18.03 0.75
CA SER A 260 21.62 -19.19 0.07
C SER A 260 22.65 -20.29 -0.20
N LEU A 261 23.93 -20.07 0.12
CA LEU A 261 24.96 -21.09 0.01
C LEU A 261 24.81 -22.16 1.11
N PRO A 262 25.21 -23.41 0.83
CA PRO A 262 25.25 -24.48 1.83
C PRO A 262 26.48 -24.32 2.74
N TRP A 263 26.50 -23.24 3.53
CA TRP A 263 27.61 -22.97 4.43
C TRP A 263 27.80 -24.11 5.43
N SER A 264 29.04 -24.57 5.51
CA SER A 264 29.51 -25.61 6.41
C SER A 264 30.92 -25.25 6.86
N VAL A 265 31.35 -25.78 8.00
CA VAL A 265 32.72 -25.55 8.48
C VAL A 265 33.73 -26.05 7.44
N GLU A 266 33.45 -27.18 6.78
CA GLU A 266 34.29 -27.76 5.72
C GLU A 266 34.40 -26.83 4.50
N LEU A 267 33.29 -26.18 4.11
CA LEU A 267 33.30 -25.22 3.00
C LEU A 267 34.11 -23.97 3.35
N ILE A 268 33.98 -23.46 4.57
CA ILE A 268 34.75 -22.32 5.08
C ILE A 268 36.24 -22.69 5.12
N ASP A 269 36.60 -23.82 5.73
CA ASP A 269 37.97 -24.33 5.83
C ASP A 269 38.62 -24.43 4.43
N LYS A 270 37.85 -24.91 3.43
CA LYS A 270 38.33 -25.08 2.06
C LYS A 270 38.61 -23.76 1.34
N PHE A 271 37.82 -22.72 1.60
CA PHE A 271 37.87 -21.45 0.87
C PHE A 271 38.28 -20.25 1.72
N ILE A 272 38.89 -20.52 2.87
CA ILE A 272 39.36 -19.55 3.85
C ILE A 272 40.23 -18.43 3.24
N GLY A 273 41.07 -18.77 2.25
CA GLY A 273 41.98 -17.82 1.59
C GLY A 273 41.33 -16.96 0.50
N LYS A 274 40.08 -17.26 0.12
CA LYS A 274 39.33 -16.53 -0.91
C LYS A 274 38.19 -15.71 -0.32
N GLY A 275 37.61 -16.16 0.80
CA GLY A 275 36.46 -15.55 1.44
C GLY A 275 36.70 -14.10 1.90
N ASN A 276 35.66 -13.28 1.82
CA ASN A 276 35.66 -11.96 2.43
C ASN A 276 35.15 -12.04 3.87
N TRP A 277 36.06 -11.90 4.84
CA TRP A 277 35.75 -12.07 6.26
C TRP A 277 34.75 -11.04 6.81
N SER A 278 34.72 -9.82 6.27
CA SER A 278 33.71 -8.83 6.67
C SER A 278 32.29 -9.27 6.27
N ASN A 279 32.14 -9.81 5.05
CA ASN A 279 30.87 -10.38 4.57
C ASN A 279 30.51 -11.66 5.32
N LEU A 280 31.47 -12.55 5.58
CA LEU A 280 31.23 -13.77 6.37
C LEU A 280 30.81 -13.42 7.82
N SER A 281 31.46 -12.43 8.45
CA SER A 281 31.15 -12.02 9.83
C SER A 281 29.72 -11.53 10.03
N ARG A 282 29.09 -10.92 9.03
CA ARG A 282 27.69 -10.49 9.10
C ARG A 282 26.70 -11.51 8.53
N ASN A 283 27.18 -12.62 7.98
CA ASN A 283 26.33 -13.61 7.31
C ASN A 283 25.64 -14.48 8.37
N GLU A 284 24.32 -14.38 8.44
CA GLU A 284 23.48 -15.05 9.43
C GLU A 284 23.29 -16.55 9.14
N SER A 285 23.49 -16.98 7.89
CA SER A 285 23.35 -18.38 7.48
C SER A 285 24.57 -19.26 7.79
N LEU A 286 25.67 -18.68 8.30
CA LEU A 286 26.83 -19.48 8.68
C LEU A 286 26.48 -20.44 9.83
N PRO A 287 27.17 -21.59 9.94
CA PRO A 287 27.00 -22.53 11.04
C PRO A 287 27.69 -21.99 12.31
N TRP A 288 27.21 -20.85 12.82
CA TRP A 288 27.79 -20.18 13.98
C TRP A 288 27.80 -21.11 15.19
N SER A 289 28.99 -21.23 15.78
CA SER A 289 29.27 -22.03 16.97
C SER A 289 30.45 -21.40 17.69
N ILE A 290 30.58 -21.64 18.99
CA ILE A 290 31.71 -21.12 19.76
C ILE A 290 33.03 -21.64 19.19
N GLU A 291 33.06 -22.90 18.75
CA GLU A 291 34.21 -23.54 18.11
C GLU A 291 34.60 -22.86 16.79
N LEU A 292 33.61 -22.46 15.96
CA LEU A 292 33.88 -21.74 14.71
C LEU A 292 34.42 -20.33 14.98
N ILE A 293 33.87 -19.63 15.97
CA ILE A 293 34.33 -18.30 16.39
C ILE A 293 35.77 -18.39 16.88
N GLU A 294 36.08 -19.35 17.75
CA GLU A 294 37.42 -19.58 18.28
C GLU A 294 38.44 -19.94 17.21
N ARG A 295 38.07 -20.83 16.29
CA ARG A 295 38.95 -21.28 15.21
C ARG A 295 39.45 -20.12 14.35
N TYR A 296 38.60 -19.13 14.10
CA TYR A 296 38.87 -18.01 13.19
C TYR A 296 38.86 -16.63 13.87
N GLN A 297 39.11 -16.60 15.18
CA GLN A 297 39.01 -15.40 16.02
C GLN A 297 39.81 -14.17 15.53
N ASP A 298 40.87 -14.37 14.75
CA ASP A 298 41.74 -13.29 14.26
C ASP A 298 41.41 -12.86 12.83
N GLN A 299 40.54 -13.62 12.15
CA GLN A 299 40.06 -13.30 10.81
C GLN A 299 38.72 -12.59 10.84
N TRP A 300 37.88 -12.91 11.83
CA TRP A 300 36.58 -12.30 11.97
C TRP A 300 36.66 -10.77 12.10
N ASP A 301 35.76 -10.11 11.39
CA ASP A 301 35.48 -8.69 11.56
C ASP A 301 34.53 -8.52 12.76
N TRP A 302 35.12 -8.22 13.92
CA TRP A 302 34.40 -8.10 15.18
C TRP A 302 33.38 -6.95 15.20
N TYR A 303 33.55 -5.92 14.35
CA TYR A 303 32.54 -4.87 14.20
C TYR A 303 31.26 -5.44 13.60
N ASN A 304 31.37 -6.21 12.52
CA ASN A 304 30.24 -6.87 11.88
C ASN A 304 29.65 -8.00 12.75
N MET A 305 30.50 -8.76 13.45
CA MET A 305 30.02 -9.80 14.37
C MET A 305 29.21 -9.21 15.53
N SER A 306 29.57 -8.04 16.07
CA SER A 306 28.80 -7.42 17.17
C SER A 306 27.35 -7.10 16.81
N TYR A 307 27.04 -6.88 15.52
CA TYR A 307 25.68 -6.64 15.07
C TYR A 307 24.96 -7.91 14.62
N ASN A 308 25.68 -9.01 14.39
CA ASN A 308 25.10 -10.24 13.86
C ASN A 308 24.27 -10.97 14.93
N GLU A 309 22.99 -11.15 14.64
CA GLU A 309 22.01 -11.72 15.56
C GLU A 309 22.02 -13.24 15.60
N SER A 310 22.63 -13.89 14.62
CA SER A 310 22.70 -15.36 14.51
C SER A 310 23.87 -16.01 15.26
N LEU A 311 24.69 -15.22 15.95
CA LEU A 311 25.76 -15.75 16.80
C LEU A 311 25.17 -16.49 18.02
N PRO A 312 25.89 -17.48 18.58
CA PRO A 312 25.53 -18.14 19.83
C PRO A 312 25.82 -17.22 21.02
N TRP A 313 25.09 -16.12 21.13
CA TRP A 313 25.29 -15.12 22.16
C TRP A 313 25.11 -15.72 23.56
N SER A 314 26.12 -15.52 24.39
CA SER A 314 26.12 -15.86 25.80
C SER A 314 26.95 -14.85 26.58
N ILE A 315 26.75 -14.75 27.89
CA ILE A 315 27.54 -13.84 28.73
C ILE A 315 29.03 -14.25 28.68
N GLU A 316 29.32 -15.54 28.64
CA GLU A 316 30.67 -16.08 28.53
C GLU A 316 31.34 -15.70 27.20
N LEU A 317 30.59 -15.70 26.09
CA LEU A 317 31.11 -15.26 24.79
C LEU A 317 31.43 -13.76 24.79
N ILE A 318 30.55 -12.94 25.37
CA ILE A 318 30.77 -11.50 25.53
C ILE A 318 32.03 -11.25 26.37
N GLU A 319 32.17 -11.95 27.51
CA GLU A 319 33.30 -11.85 28.42
C GLU A 319 34.62 -12.26 27.79
N LYS A 320 34.63 -13.39 27.09
CA LYS A 320 35.84 -13.95 26.49
C LYS A 320 36.48 -12.98 25.50
N TYR A 321 35.68 -12.23 24.75
CA TYR A 321 36.14 -11.31 23.72
C TYR A 321 35.76 -9.84 24.00
N ILE A 322 35.66 -9.50 25.28
CA ILE A 322 35.21 -8.19 25.76
C ILE A 322 35.91 -6.99 25.09
N GLY A 323 37.20 -7.12 24.78
CA GLY A 323 38.03 -6.09 24.15
C GLY A 323 37.97 -6.06 22.62
N LYS A 324 37.33 -7.05 21.98
CA LYS A 324 37.18 -7.11 20.52
C LYS A 324 35.81 -6.60 20.07
N TRP A 325 34.77 -6.72 20.90
CA TRP A 325 33.42 -6.32 20.55
C TRP A 325 33.27 -4.81 20.34
N ASN A 326 32.46 -4.43 19.33
CA ASN A 326 31.95 -3.09 19.18
C ASN A 326 30.69 -2.91 20.05
N TRP A 327 30.83 -2.18 21.16
CA TRP A 327 29.75 -2.03 22.13
C TRP A 327 28.56 -1.22 21.64
N GLY A 328 28.73 -0.30 20.69
CA GLY A 328 27.61 0.41 20.06
C GLY A 328 26.74 -0.51 19.20
N ASN A 329 27.37 -1.48 18.51
CA ASN A 329 26.66 -2.53 17.77
C ASN A 329 26.06 -3.58 18.71
N LEU A 330 26.72 -3.91 19.82
CA LEU A 330 26.12 -4.78 20.84
C LEU A 330 24.89 -4.11 21.49
N SER A 331 24.92 -2.80 21.79
CA SER A 331 23.78 -2.07 22.38
C SER A 331 22.49 -2.15 21.55
N ARG A 332 22.60 -2.21 20.22
CA ARG A 332 21.44 -2.34 19.31
C ARG A 332 21.07 -3.78 18.98
N ASN A 333 21.88 -4.76 19.38
CA ASN A 333 21.69 -6.15 19.02
C ASN A 333 20.58 -6.75 19.90
N GLU A 334 19.46 -7.12 19.27
CA GLU A 334 18.28 -7.60 19.97
C GLU A 334 18.39 -9.09 20.37
N SER A 335 19.38 -9.81 19.84
CA SER A 335 19.62 -11.23 20.11
C SER A 335 20.59 -11.51 21.26
N LEU A 336 21.08 -10.49 21.94
CA LEU A 336 21.88 -10.67 23.17
C LEU A 336 21.03 -11.21 24.32
N PRO A 337 21.63 -11.93 25.29
CA PRO A 337 20.93 -12.41 26.49
C PRO A 337 20.71 -11.25 27.47
N TRP A 338 19.90 -10.28 27.08
CA TRP A 338 19.65 -9.07 27.87
C TRP A 338 19.07 -9.40 29.24
N SER A 339 19.72 -8.87 30.26
CA SER A 339 19.27 -8.90 31.65
C SER A 339 19.69 -7.61 32.34
N ILE A 340 19.04 -7.27 33.45
CA ILE A 340 19.44 -6.09 34.23
C ILE A 340 20.89 -6.25 34.70
N GLU A 341 21.29 -7.46 35.12
CA GLU A 341 22.65 -7.77 35.55
C GLU A 341 23.67 -7.57 34.42
N LEU A 342 23.34 -7.93 33.18
CA LEU A 342 24.22 -7.71 32.02
C LEU A 342 24.41 -6.22 31.74
N ILE A 343 23.32 -5.43 31.80
CA ILE A 343 23.37 -3.97 31.64
C ILE A 343 24.24 -3.36 32.73
N GLU A 344 24.00 -3.73 33.99
CA GLU A 344 24.72 -3.20 35.15
C GLU A 344 26.21 -3.55 35.14
N LYS A 345 26.55 -4.79 34.75
CA LYS A 345 27.92 -5.27 34.73
C LYS A 345 28.82 -4.47 33.77
N TYR A 346 28.28 -4.06 32.63
CA TYR A 346 29.02 -3.35 31.58
C TYR A 346 28.50 -1.93 31.33
N ILE A 347 28.01 -1.29 32.38
CA ILE A 347 27.30 -0.01 32.31
C ILE A 347 28.07 1.12 31.59
N ASN A 348 29.40 1.10 31.66
CA ASN A 348 30.24 2.13 31.04
C ASN A 348 30.66 1.78 29.61
N ASN A 349 30.38 0.56 29.15
CA ASN A 349 30.68 0.12 27.81
C ASN A 349 29.50 0.34 26.87
N TRP A 350 28.28 0.19 27.38
CA TRP A 350 27.06 0.34 26.59
C TRP A 350 26.90 1.77 26.04
N ASP A 351 26.54 1.85 24.76
CA ASP A 351 26.02 3.08 24.16
C ASP A 351 24.55 3.23 24.52
N PHE A 352 24.25 4.18 25.40
CA PHE A 352 22.89 4.44 25.90
C PHE A 352 21.95 5.04 24.85
N GLY A 353 22.49 5.69 23.80
CA GLY A 353 21.68 6.12 22.68
C GLY A 353 21.07 4.92 21.96
N TRP A 354 21.91 3.93 21.61
CA TRP A 354 21.43 2.71 20.96
C TRP A 354 20.61 1.81 21.90
N LEU A 355 20.94 1.77 23.19
CA LEU A 355 20.09 1.07 24.16
C LEU A 355 18.69 1.70 24.26
N SER A 356 18.56 3.03 24.23
CA SER A 356 17.25 3.70 24.26
C SER A 356 16.32 3.26 23.12
N SER A 357 16.88 2.93 21.94
CA SER A 357 16.11 2.44 20.78
C SER A 357 15.91 0.92 20.76
N ASN A 358 16.47 0.17 21.70
CA ASN A 358 16.44 -1.29 21.69
C ASN A 358 15.08 -1.80 22.23
N ASN A 359 14.42 -2.66 21.46
CA ASN A 359 13.05 -3.08 21.73
C ASN A 359 12.96 -4.33 22.63
N VAL A 360 14.08 -4.98 22.93
CA VAL A 360 14.14 -6.27 23.62
C VAL A 360 14.76 -6.17 25.02
N LEU A 361 15.24 -4.98 25.41
CA LEU A 361 15.74 -4.77 26.77
C LEU A 361 14.67 -5.09 27.84
N PRO A 362 15.08 -5.53 29.04
CA PRO A 362 14.18 -5.77 30.17
C PRO A 362 13.70 -4.43 30.77
N TRP A 363 12.91 -3.68 29.99
CA TRP A 363 12.44 -2.36 30.36
C TRP A 363 11.58 -2.41 31.62
N THR A 364 11.99 -1.62 32.60
CA THR A 364 11.24 -1.38 33.84
C THR A 364 11.32 0.09 34.18
N ILE A 365 10.34 0.60 34.91
CA ILE A 365 10.36 1.99 35.39
C ILE A 365 11.61 2.20 36.27
N ASP A 366 12.00 1.22 37.08
CA ASP A 366 13.21 1.28 37.93
C ASP A 366 14.50 1.40 37.10
N LEU A 367 14.61 0.70 35.98
CA LEU A 367 15.76 0.82 35.06
C LEU A 367 15.84 2.21 34.44
N LEU A 368 14.70 2.79 34.06
CA LEU A 368 14.61 4.16 33.55
C LEU A 368 15.03 5.18 34.61
N ILE A 369 14.54 5.04 35.84
CA ILE A 369 14.91 5.92 36.97
C ILE A 369 16.41 5.83 37.29
N LYS A 370 16.94 4.61 37.34
CA LYS A 370 18.32 4.38 37.80
C LYS A 370 19.36 5.02 36.88
N TYR A 371 19.05 5.13 35.59
CA TYR A 371 19.96 5.65 34.56
C TYR A 371 19.34 6.82 33.78
N GLU A 372 18.48 7.58 34.43
CA GLU A 372 17.71 8.70 33.88
C GLU A 372 18.58 9.69 33.08
N ASP A 373 19.78 9.98 33.58
CA ASP A 373 20.74 10.93 33.00
C ASP A 373 21.51 10.39 31.79
N LYS A 374 21.48 9.07 31.56
CA LYS A 374 22.20 8.42 30.48
C LYS A 374 21.32 8.16 29.25
N TRP A 375 20.03 7.99 29.45
CA TRP A 375 19.11 7.67 28.36
C TRP A 375 18.99 8.80 27.34
N ASN A 376 18.89 8.43 26.07
CA ASN A 376 18.40 9.34 25.03
C ASN A 376 16.86 9.36 25.06
N TRP A 377 16.28 10.47 25.51
CA TRP A 377 14.84 10.60 25.70
C TRP A 377 14.05 10.77 24.39
N ASP A 378 14.67 11.29 23.33
CA ASP A 378 14.05 11.31 22.00
C ASP A 378 13.80 9.88 21.51
N TYR A 379 14.83 9.02 21.59
CA TYR A 379 14.72 7.62 21.19
C TYR A 379 13.81 6.80 22.12
N LEU A 380 13.80 7.09 23.43
CA LEU A 380 12.83 6.46 24.33
C LEU A 380 11.39 6.87 24.02
N SER A 381 11.14 8.12 23.62
CA SER A 381 9.80 8.58 23.20
C SER A 381 9.28 7.84 21.96
N GLU A 382 10.17 7.38 21.09
CA GLU A 382 9.82 6.58 19.90
C GLU A 382 9.72 5.08 20.20
N ASN A 383 10.30 4.61 21.31
CA ASN A 383 10.41 3.19 21.62
C ASN A 383 9.03 2.61 22.00
N GLU A 384 8.53 1.72 21.12
CA GLU A 384 7.23 1.08 21.27
C GLU A 384 7.21 -0.04 22.32
N SER A 385 8.38 -0.51 22.78
CA SER A 385 8.53 -1.61 23.75
C SER A 385 8.62 -1.17 25.21
N LEU A 386 8.62 0.13 25.50
CA LEU A 386 8.59 0.61 26.88
C LEU A 386 7.30 0.20 27.60
N PRO A 387 7.31 0.07 28.94
CA PRO A 387 6.13 -0.24 29.75
C PRO A 387 5.22 1.00 29.88
N TRP A 388 4.68 1.46 28.75
CA TRP A 388 3.90 2.68 28.66
C TRP A 388 2.70 2.65 29.60
N SER A 389 2.61 3.69 30.42
CA SER A 389 1.53 3.93 31.37
C SER A 389 1.40 5.43 31.60
N ILE A 390 0.24 5.87 32.07
CA ILE A 390 0.03 7.28 32.43
C ILE A 390 0.98 7.69 33.57
N GLU A 391 1.32 6.77 34.48
CA GLU A 391 2.32 7.01 35.53
C GLU A 391 3.71 7.26 34.93
N LEU A 392 4.14 6.45 33.97
CA LEU A 392 5.43 6.64 33.28
C LEU A 392 5.47 7.97 32.51
N LEU A 393 4.39 8.33 31.81
CA LEU A 393 4.27 9.60 31.11
C LEU A 393 4.36 10.79 32.08
N GLU A 394 3.63 10.74 33.20
CA GLU A 394 3.63 11.81 34.19
C GLU A 394 5.00 11.98 34.85
N ARG A 395 5.66 10.87 35.18
CA ARG A 395 6.93 10.88 35.90
C ARG A 395 8.03 11.61 35.14
N PHE A 396 8.12 11.37 33.83
CA PHE A 396 9.17 11.93 32.97
C PHE A 396 8.62 12.95 31.98
N LYS A 397 7.52 13.61 32.34
CA LYS A 397 6.78 14.58 31.49
C LYS A 397 7.68 15.59 30.80
N ASP A 398 8.68 16.11 31.50
CA ASP A 398 9.56 17.17 31.02
C ASP A 398 10.75 16.65 30.18
N GLN A 399 10.94 15.33 30.12
CA GLN A 399 12.03 14.70 29.38
C GLN A 399 11.55 14.12 28.06
N TRP A 400 10.28 13.73 27.98
CA TRP A 400 9.70 13.18 26.77
C TRP A 400 9.70 14.19 25.61
N ASN A 401 10.01 13.67 24.42
CA ASN A 401 9.73 14.36 23.17
C ASN A 401 8.26 14.13 22.77
N TRP A 402 7.42 15.13 23.04
CA TRP A 402 5.98 15.04 22.81
C TRP A 402 5.58 14.97 21.34
N ILE A 403 6.44 15.44 20.42
CA ILE A 403 6.23 15.25 18.98
C ILE A 403 6.37 13.75 18.66
N CYS A 404 7.42 13.10 19.17
CA CYS A 404 7.64 11.66 19.01
C CYS A 404 6.51 10.83 19.64
N LEU A 405 6.11 11.18 20.86
CA LEU A 405 4.99 10.51 21.53
C LEU A 405 3.66 10.65 20.75
N SER A 406 3.44 11.75 20.05
CA SER A 406 2.19 12.00 19.30
C SER A 406 1.94 10.98 18.18
N TRP A 407 2.99 10.37 17.62
CA TRP A 407 2.86 9.29 16.63
C TRP A 407 3.18 7.89 17.17
N ASN A 408 3.57 7.76 18.45
CA ASN A 408 3.85 6.47 19.07
C ASN A 408 2.55 5.66 19.25
N LYS A 409 2.53 4.44 18.69
CA LYS A 409 1.34 3.61 18.62
C LYS A 409 1.10 2.77 19.87
N SER A 410 2.15 2.57 20.66
CA SER A 410 2.13 1.73 21.86
C SER A 410 1.70 2.47 23.12
N LEU A 411 1.46 3.78 23.03
CA LEU A 411 0.92 4.54 24.16
C LEU A 411 -0.49 4.07 24.54
N PRO A 412 -0.85 4.14 25.83
CA PRO A 412 -2.19 3.77 26.32
C PRO A 412 -3.22 4.85 25.98
N TRP A 413 -3.46 5.04 24.68
CA TRP A 413 -4.34 6.08 24.17
C TRP A 413 -5.75 5.95 24.75
N SER A 414 -6.19 7.01 25.40
CA SER A 414 -7.53 7.18 25.94
C SER A 414 -7.96 8.63 25.84
N ILE A 415 -9.26 8.89 25.80
CA ILE A 415 -9.81 10.26 25.81
C ILE A 415 -9.29 11.03 27.04
N GLU A 416 -9.20 10.36 28.19
CA GLU A 416 -8.66 10.94 29.41
C GLU A 416 -7.19 11.35 29.26
N SER A 417 -6.34 10.48 28.69
CA SER A 417 -4.92 10.80 28.43
C SER A 417 -4.73 11.91 27.39
N LEU A 418 -5.59 11.97 26.36
CA LEU A 418 -5.55 12.99 25.33
C LEU A 418 -5.96 14.35 25.90
N GLY A 419 -7.02 14.40 26.71
CA GLY A 419 -7.46 15.62 27.38
C GLY A 419 -6.47 16.09 28.44
N LYS A 420 -5.85 15.17 29.19
CA LYS A 420 -4.89 15.52 30.26
C LYS A 420 -3.66 16.28 29.76
N TYR A 421 -3.20 15.97 28.55
CA TYR A 421 -2.01 16.58 27.94
C TYR A 421 -2.34 17.36 26.65
N GLU A 422 -3.58 17.88 26.54
CA GLU A 422 -4.09 18.50 25.31
C GLU A 422 -3.24 19.66 24.78
N ASP A 423 -2.61 20.42 25.68
CA ASP A 423 -1.79 21.58 25.35
C ASP A 423 -0.34 21.22 24.97
N ILE A 424 0.03 19.95 25.06
CA ILE A 424 1.41 19.46 24.89
C ILE A 424 1.54 18.59 23.64
N TRP A 425 0.46 17.89 23.26
CA TRP A 425 0.47 17.07 22.06
C TRP A 425 0.71 17.88 20.77
N ASP A 426 1.42 17.27 19.83
CA ASP A 426 1.48 17.77 18.46
C ASP A 426 0.23 17.29 17.70
N TRP A 427 -0.70 18.20 17.46
CA TRP A 427 -1.99 17.88 16.83
C TRP A 427 -1.86 17.55 15.34
N ASP A 428 -0.84 18.07 14.65
CA ASP A 428 -0.63 17.77 13.24
C ASP A 428 -0.14 16.32 13.09
N GLU A 429 0.77 15.88 13.96
CA GLU A 429 1.24 14.49 13.97
C GLU A 429 0.20 13.52 14.56
N LEU A 430 -0.54 13.89 15.61
CA LEU A 430 -1.68 13.10 16.11
C LEU A 430 -2.73 12.84 15.02
N ASN A 431 -3.04 13.85 14.19
CA ASN A 431 -4.01 13.68 13.10
C ASN A 431 -3.57 12.67 12.04
N ARG A 432 -2.26 12.41 11.92
CA ARG A 432 -1.70 11.37 11.03
C ARG A 432 -1.61 10.01 11.71
N ASN A 433 -1.80 9.94 13.03
CA ASN A 433 -1.73 8.71 13.80
C ASN A 433 -3.03 7.89 13.68
N GLY A 434 -3.00 6.86 12.83
CA GLY A 434 -4.14 5.97 12.58
C GLY A 434 -4.52 5.03 13.73
N PHE A 435 -3.80 5.05 14.86
CA PHE A 435 -4.01 4.14 16.01
C PHE A 435 -4.78 4.79 17.16
N LEU A 436 -5.19 6.04 17.00
CA LEU A 436 -5.98 6.75 17.99
C LEU A 436 -7.41 6.17 18.07
N PRO A 437 -8.03 6.13 19.27
CA PRO A 437 -9.30 5.45 19.52
C PRO A 437 -10.55 6.23 19.05
N TRP A 438 -10.49 6.97 17.94
CA TRP A 438 -11.60 7.80 17.46
C TRP A 438 -12.78 6.94 16.97
N SER A 439 -14.00 7.22 17.47
CA SER A 439 -15.22 6.93 16.69
C SER A 439 -15.45 8.01 15.63
N GLU A 440 -16.18 7.72 14.54
CA GLU A 440 -16.54 8.73 13.52
C GLU A 440 -17.17 9.97 14.17
N GLU A 441 -18.12 9.77 15.08
CA GLU A 441 -18.82 10.84 15.80
C GLU A 441 -17.86 11.66 16.69
N GLN A 442 -16.82 11.04 17.25
CA GLN A 442 -15.81 11.70 18.10
C GLN A 442 -14.78 12.48 17.29
N TYR A 443 -14.37 11.95 16.14
CA TYR A 443 -13.59 12.69 15.14
C TYR A 443 -14.36 13.96 14.74
N TYR A 444 -15.65 13.82 14.46
CA TYR A 444 -16.48 14.97 14.11
C TYR A 444 -16.74 15.95 15.26
N ALA A 445 -16.76 15.51 16.53
CA ALA A 445 -17.02 16.39 17.68
C ALA A 445 -15.78 17.18 18.16
N VAL A 446 -14.58 16.64 17.95
CA VAL A 446 -13.32 17.21 18.49
C VAL A 446 -12.43 17.77 17.36
N VAL A 447 -12.43 17.14 16.19
CA VAL A 447 -11.61 17.56 15.03
C VAL A 447 -12.40 18.50 14.12
N LEU A 448 -13.68 18.25 13.83
CA LEU A 448 -14.45 19.10 12.90
C LEU A 448 -14.65 20.56 13.33
N PRO A 449 -14.86 20.90 14.62
CA PRO A 449 -14.89 22.29 15.06
C PRO A 449 -13.54 23.00 14.84
N LYS A 450 -12.45 22.24 14.82
CA LYS A 450 -11.10 22.71 14.50
C LYS A 450 -10.84 22.71 12.97
N ILE A 451 -11.51 21.84 12.18
CA ILE A 451 -11.56 21.87 10.70
C ILE A 451 -12.34 23.09 10.18
N GLY A 452 -13.31 23.62 10.93
CA GLY A 452 -13.95 24.90 10.61
C GLY A 452 -12.99 26.11 10.54
N GLN A 453 -11.76 25.95 11.04
CA GLN A 453 -10.66 26.91 10.86
C GLN A 453 -9.69 26.51 9.73
N ILE A 454 -9.85 25.33 9.13
CA ILE A 454 -9.09 24.89 7.95
C ILE A 454 -9.79 25.47 6.72
N GLY A 455 -9.32 26.64 6.33
CA GLY A 455 -9.56 27.16 4.98
C GLY A 455 -8.89 26.32 3.88
N PRO A 456 -8.66 26.96 2.72
CA PRO A 456 -8.50 26.45 1.34
C PRO A 456 -9.17 25.16 0.84
N SER A 457 -9.44 24.13 1.64
CA SER A 457 -9.66 22.76 1.12
C SER A 457 -10.94 22.55 0.29
N ILE A 458 -12.06 23.19 0.65
CA ILE A 458 -13.33 23.09 -0.10
C ILE A 458 -13.32 23.98 -1.35
N GLN A 459 -12.74 25.18 -1.25
CA GLN A 459 -12.58 26.07 -2.41
C GLN A 459 -11.63 25.44 -3.43
N HIS A 460 -10.56 24.78 -2.99
CA HIS A 460 -9.64 24.04 -3.86
C HIS A 460 -10.31 22.87 -4.60
N ILE A 461 -11.31 22.21 -3.98
CA ILE A 461 -12.13 21.18 -4.63
C ILE A 461 -13.06 21.79 -5.69
N MET A 462 -13.61 22.98 -5.44
CA MET A 462 -14.42 23.73 -6.42
C MET A 462 -13.56 24.28 -7.57
N ASP A 463 -12.36 24.77 -7.29
CA ASP A 463 -11.43 25.32 -8.27
C ASP A 463 -10.85 24.21 -9.17
N PHE A 464 -10.57 23.02 -8.62
CA PHE A 464 -10.20 21.83 -9.40
C PHE A 464 -11.28 21.42 -10.42
N SER A 465 -12.55 21.74 -10.16
CA SER A 465 -13.65 21.46 -11.08
C SER A 465 -13.82 22.52 -12.17
N GLY A 466 -13.17 23.69 -12.03
CA GLY A 466 -13.25 24.84 -12.92
C GLY A 466 -12.02 25.06 -13.83
N GLU A 467 -10.91 24.36 -13.63
CA GLU A 467 -9.76 24.47 -14.53
C GLU A 467 -10.03 23.80 -15.89
N LYS A 468 -10.13 24.65 -16.91
CA LYS A 468 -10.07 24.24 -18.31
C LYS A 468 -8.77 23.49 -18.57
N GLY A 469 -8.86 22.19 -18.86
CA GLY A 469 -7.86 21.52 -19.70
C GLY A 469 -7.19 20.26 -19.18
N TYR A 470 -7.43 19.80 -17.95
CA TYR A 470 -6.85 18.53 -17.50
C TYR A 470 -7.81 17.34 -17.68
N ARG A 471 -7.46 16.50 -18.66
CA ARG A 471 -8.08 15.21 -19.02
C ARG A 471 -7.71 14.13 -18.00
N PHE A 472 -8.23 14.21 -16.77
CA PHE A 472 -8.08 13.11 -15.81
C PHE A 472 -9.39 12.85 -15.05
N SER A 473 -9.58 11.56 -14.72
CA SER A 473 -10.56 11.10 -13.72
C SER A 473 -10.49 11.97 -12.47
N PRO A 474 -11.61 12.28 -11.79
CA PRO A 474 -11.57 13.00 -10.53
C PRO A 474 -10.57 12.32 -9.59
N SER A 475 -9.72 13.09 -8.91
CA SER A 475 -8.76 12.52 -7.96
C SER A 475 -9.48 11.59 -6.97
N GLU A 476 -8.84 10.53 -6.50
CA GLU A 476 -9.43 9.64 -5.47
C GLU A 476 -9.96 10.44 -4.27
N ARG A 477 -9.33 11.58 -3.98
CA ARG A 477 -9.77 12.56 -2.99
C ARG A 477 -11.13 13.18 -3.33
N PHE A 478 -11.36 13.60 -4.58
CA PHE A 478 -12.68 14.08 -5.03
C PHE A 478 -13.73 12.96 -4.97
N LYS A 479 -13.38 11.75 -5.44
CA LYS A 479 -14.27 10.58 -5.40
C LYS A 479 -14.68 10.25 -3.95
N SER A 480 -13.74 10.26 -3.02
CA SER A 480 -13.99 10.01 -1.59
C SER A 480 -14.88 11.08 -0.94
N VAL A 481 -14.62 12.37 -1.23
CA VAL A 481 -15.46 13.47 -0.72
C VAL A 481 -16.87 13.40 -1.32
N TRP A 482 -16.98 13.12 -2.61
CA TRP A 482 -18.24 12.93 -3.32
C TRP A 482 -19.10 11.78 -2.75
N GLU A 483 -18.50 10.59 -2.65
CA GLU A 483 -19.15 9.38 -2.14
C GLU A 483 -19.65 9.56 -0.71
N LYS A 484 -18.92 10.31 0.11
CA LYS A 484 -19.27 10.54 1.51
C LYS A 484 -20.24 11.71 1.71
N ALA A 485 -20.14 12.78 0.93
CA ALA A 485 -20.87 14.01 1.19
C ALA A 485 -22.22 14.12 0.45
N PHE A 486 -22.35 13.53 -0.75
CA PHE A 486 -23.50 13.82 -1.62
C PHE A 486 -24.26 12.57 -2.08
N VAL A 487 -23.57 11.45 -2.34
CA VAL A 487 -24.19 10.20 -2.82
C VAL A 487 -25.32 9.70 -1.91
N PRO A 488 -25.22 9.73 -0.56
CA PRO A 488 -26.31 9.28 0.32
C PRO A 488 -27.62 10.07 0.17
N TYR A 489 -27.55 11.27 -0.42
CA TYR A 489 -28.66 12.22 -0.52
C TYR A 489 -29.22 12.34 -1.94
N LEU A 490 -28.66 11.65 -2.93
CA LEU A 490 -29.14 11.67 -4.31
C LEU A 490 -29.93 10.42 -4.65
N ASN A 491 -31.03 10.62 -5.39
CA ASN A 491 -31.81 9.56 -6.00
C ASN A 491 -32.47 10.10 -7.29
N ASP A 492 -33.03 9.20 -8.10
CA ASP A 492 -33.63 9.54 -9.38
C ASP A 492 -34.75 10.59 -9.27
N HIS A 493 -35.50 10.60 -8.15
CA HIS A 493 -36.56 11.58 -7.91
C HIS A 493 -36.00 12.99 -7.69
N ILE A 494 -34.92 13.13 -6.91
CA ILE A 494 -34.24 14.43 -6.70
C ILE A 494 -33.64 14.92 -8.01
N ILE A 495 -33.02 14.03 -8.78
CA ILE A 495 -32.42 14.39 -10.08
C ILE A 495 -33.50 14.91 -11.04
N GLU A 496 -34.58 14.17 -11.20
CA GLU A 496 -35.74 14.53 -12.00
C GLU A 496 -36.31 15.91 -11.58
N GLU A 497 -36.43 16.15 -10.27
CA GLU A 497 -36.98 17.40 -9.74
C GLU A 497 -36.07 18.60 -10.01
N VAL A 498 -34.76 18.45 -9.86
CA VAL A 498 -33.77 19.50 -10.18
C VAL A 498 -33.79 19.80 -11.69
N PHE A 499 -33.79 18.79 -12.55
CA PHE A 499 -33.90 18.99 -14.02
C PHE A 499 -35.20 19.68 -14.43
N ARG A 500 -36.33 19.27 -13.86
CA ARG A 500 -37.65 19.85 -14.13
C ARG A 500 -37.72 21.32 -13.72
N ARG A 501 -37.35 21.64 -12.47
CA ARG A 501 -37.35 23.01 -11.95
C ARG A 501 -36.37 23.93 -12.69
N TYR A 502 -35.24 23.40 -13.14
CA TYR A 502 -34.30 24.17 -13.96
C TYR A 502 -34.88 24.51 -15.34
N LYS A 503 -35.54 23.55 -16.00
CA LYS A 503 -36.24 23.81 -17.28
C LYS A 503 -37.29 24.91 -17.14
N ASP A 504 -38.06 24.89 -16.06
CA ASP A 504 -39.07 25.92 -15.79
C ASP A 504 -38.41 27.30 -15.58
N LYS A 505 -37.26 27.37 -14.89
CA LYS A 505 -36.48 28.59 -14.69
C LYS A 505 -35.85 29.14 -15.98
N ASP A 506 -35.28 28.28 -16.83
CA ASP A 506 -34.70 28.66 -18.13
C ASP A 506 -35.79 29.16 -19.09
N ASN A 507 -36.96 28.52 -19.10
CA ASN A 507 -38.09 28.98 -19.93
C ASN A 507 -38.63 30.33 -19.46
N LEU A 508 -38.71 30.58 -18.15
CA LEU A 508 -39.11 31.87 -17.58
C LEU A 508 -38.10 32.98 -17.93
N ASN A 509 -36.80 32.69 -17.83
CA ASN A 509 -35.75 33.66 -18.18
C ASN A 509 -35.69 33.96 -19.69
N ASN A 510 -36.05 33.00 -20.56
CA ASN A 510 -36.10 33.18 -22.01
C ASN A 510 -37.43 33.78 -22.50
N SER A 511 -38.48 33.82 -21.69
CA SER A 511 -39.76 34.47 -22.02
C SER A 511 -39.79 35.97 -21.68
N ASP A 512 -38.77 36.47 -20.98
CA ASP A 512 -38.61 37.88 -20.60
C ASP A 512 -37.65 38.66 -21.54
N THR A 513 -37.26 38.07 -22.68
CA THR A 513 -36.54 38.72 -23.80
C THR A 513 -37.36 38.61 -25.07
#